data_AF-A0A453LLR8-F1
#
_entry.id   AF-A0A453LLR8-F1
#
_cell.length_a   1.000
_cell.length_b   1.000
_cell.length_c   1.000
_cell.angle_alpha   90.00
_cell.angle_beta   90.00
_cell.angle_gamma   90.00
#
_symmetry.space_group_name_H-M   'P 1'
#
loop_
_entity.id
_entity.type
_entity.pdbx_description
1 polymer ?
#
loop_
_entity_poly.entity_id
_entity_poly.type
_entity_poly.pdbx_seq_one_letter_code
_entity_poly.pdbx_strand_id
1 'polypeptide(L)'
;HITVSAGVTNPFTDLRMSLFPFIIYNMQSKGWKHLVVYKSGIHGLGLYTSEFIPRGSMVIEYVGEIVGQRVADKREIEYHSGKRQQYKSVCYFFKIDKEHIIDATRKGGIARFINHSCMPNCVAKIISVKNEKKVVFFSERHIDPGEEITYDYHFNQEDEGERIPCFCRSFSCRQYLN
;
A
#
# COMPACT_ATOMS: atom_id res chain seq x y z
N HIS A 1 14.85 8.22 -3.64
CA HIS A 1 14.49 6.83 -3.98
C HIS A 1 13.41 6.37 -3.01
N ILE A 2 12.24 5.92 -3.46
CA ILE A 2 11.18 5.49 -2.54
C ILE A 2 10.69 4.10 -2.97
N THR A 3 11.50 3.08 -2.66
CA THR A 3 11.07 1.69 -2.71
C THR A 3 10.54 1.33 -1.32
N VAL A 4 9.22 1.16 -1.18
CA VAL A 4 8.59 0.85 0.10
C VAL A 4 8.82 -0.63 0.43
N SER A 5 9.78 -0.88 1.32
CA SER A 5 9.95 -2.20 1.93
C SER A 5 9.00 -2.29 3.13
N ALA A 6 7.82 -2.88 2.94
CA ALA A 6 6.95 -3.16 4.07
C ALA A 6 7.57 -4.28 4.92
N GLY A 7 8.06 -3.96 6.12
CA GLY A 7 8.25 -4.95 7.17
C GLY A 7 6.89 -5.50 7.58
N VAL A 8 6.53 -6.69 7.12
CA VAL A 8 5.22 -7.29 7.39
C VAL A 8 5.30 -8.02 8.74
N THR A 9 4.54 -7.56 9.73
CA THR A 9 4.22 -8.39 10.89
C THR A 9 3.35 -9.54 10.38
N ASN A 10 3.70 -10.77 10.73
CA ASN A 10 2.94 -11.96 10.35
C ASN A 10 2.25 -12.52 11.61
N PRO A 11 1.00 -12.14 11.95
CA PRO A 11 0.38 -12.65 13.17
C PRO A 11 -0.96 -13.35 12.90
N PHE A 12 -1.27 -14.32 13.75
CA PHE A 12 -2.56 -14.97 13.98
C PHE A 12 -3.13 -15.89 12.88
N THR A 13 -3.26 -17.17 13.25
CA THR A 13 -4.14 -18.17 12.62
C THR A 13 -5.59 -17.88 12.98
N ASP A 14 -6.24 -16.97 12.26
CA ASP A 14 -7.65 -16.64 12.47
C ASP A 14 -8.55 -17.51 11.56
N LEU A 15 -9.60 -18.13 12.13
CA LEU A 15 -10.54 -19.06 11.45
C LEU A 15 -11.26 -18.45 10.22
N ARG A 16 -11.11 -17.15 9.98
CA ARG A 16 -11.66 -16.41 8.83
C ARG A 16 -10.92 -16.67 7.51
N MET A 17 -9.78 -17.39 7.53
CA MET A 17 -8.98 -17.68 6.33
C MET A 17 -9.78 -18.28 5.15
N SER A 18 -10.80 -19.09 5.44
CA SER A 18 -11.62 -19.76 4.40
C SER A 18 -12.54 -18.82 3.62
N LEU A 19 -12.93 -17.67 4.19
CA LEU A 19 -13.86 -16.73 3.56
C LEU A 19 -13.16 -15.64 2.74
N PHE A 20 -11.85 -15.44 2.88
CA PHE A 20 -11.13 -14.39 2.15
C PHE A 20 -11.23 -14.50 0.63
N PRO A 21 -11.11 -15.68 -0.01
CA PRO A 21 -11.28 -15.79 -1.45
C PRO A 21 -12.67 -15.29 -1.90
N PHE A 22 -13.70 -15.60 -1.12
CA PHE A 22 -15.07 -15.14 -1.37
C PHE A 22 -15.21 -13.62 -1.15
N ILE A 23 -14.64 -13.08 -0.07
CA ILE A 23 -14.68 -11.64 0.23
C ILE A 23 -13.98 -10.84 -0.87
N ILE A 24 -12.77 -11.23 -1.27
CA ILE A 24 -12.00 -10.57 -2.34
C ILE A 24 -12.79 -10.59 -3.64
N TYR A 25 -13.32 -11.76 -4.03
CA TYR A 25 -14.10 -11.88 -5.26
C TYR A 25 -15.34 -10.98 -5.25
N ASN A 26 -16.09 -10.96 -4.14
CA ASN A 26 -17.27 -10.09 -4.00
C ASN A 26 -16.92 -8.60 -4.02
N MET A 27 -15.79 -8.21 -3.43
CA MET A 27 -15.36 -6.81 -3.46
C MET A 27 -14.88 -6.38 -4.83
N GLN A 28 -14.14 -7.24 -5.53
CA GLN A 28 -13.73 -7.00 -6.92
C GLN A 28 -14.94 -6.88 -7.86
N SER A 29 -15.98 -7.70 -7.67
CA SER A 29 -17.19 -7.66 -8.50
C SER A 29 -18.09 -6.45 -8.21
N LYS A 30 -18.20 -6.02 -6.95
CA LYS A 30 -18.93 -4.79 -6.57
C LYS A 30 -18.19 -3.51 -6.96
N GLY A 31 -16.87 -3.60 -7.13
CA GLY A 31 -15.98 -2.47 -7.33
C GLY A 31 -15.76 -1.67 -6.05
N TRP A 32 -14.65 -0.95 -5.99
CA TRP A 32 -14.28 -0.09 -4.86
C TRP A 32 -15.00 1.26 -4.90
N LYS A 33 -16.33 1.25 -5.09
CA LYS A 33 -17.13 2.45 -5.43
C LYS A 33 -17.12 3.54 -4.34
N HIS A 34 -16.90 3.15 -3.08
CA HIS A 34 -16.78 4.08 -1.96
C HIS A 34 -15.36 4.63 -1.80
N LEU A 35 -14.36 4.13 -2.54
CA LEU A 35 -12.99 4.62 -2.47
C LEU A 35 -12.71 5.62 -3.59
N VAL A 36 -12.20 6.79 -3.21
CA VAL A 36 -11.98 7.93 -4.12
C VAL A 36 -10.54 8.40 -4.01
N VAL A 37 -9.91 8.66 -5.15
CA VAL A 37 -8.59 9.27 -5.21
C VAL A 37 -8.75 10.79 -5.24
N TYR A 38 -8.13 11.49 -4.30
CA TYR A 38 -8.19 12.95 -4.22
C TYR A 38 -6.86 13.55 -3.79
N LYS A 39 -6.72 14.88 -3.87
CA LYS A 39 -5.51 15.58 -3.43
C LYS A 39 -5.29 15.34 -1.93
N SER A 40 -4.09 14.86 -1.57
CA SER A 40 -3.74 14.55 -0.19
C SER A 40 -3.15 15.74 0.55
N GLY A 41 -3.43 15.82 1.85
CA GLY A 41 -2.74 16.72 2.78
C GLY A 41 -1.35 16.24 3.19
N ILE A 42 -1.02 14.97 2.91
CA ILE A 42 0.25 14.31 3.21
C ILE A 42 1.19 14.45 2.02
N HIS A 43 0.83 13.85 0.88
CA HIS A 43 1.68 13.85 -0.31
C HIS A 43 0.87 13.59 -1.59
N GLY A 44 0.98 14.48 -2.58
CA GLY A 44 0.39 14.29 -3.91
C GLY A 44 -1.10 13.94 -3.89
N LEU A 45 -1.40 12.67 -4.18
CA LEU A 45 -2.75 12.09 -4.14
C LEU A 45 -2.86 11.10 -2.98
N GLY A 46 -4.05 11.02 -2.41
CA GLY A 46 -4.42 10.09 -1.33
C GLY A 46 -5.64 9.28 -1.72
N LEU A 47 -5.84 8.16 -1.02
CA LEU A 47 -7.05 7.34 -1.14
C LEU A 47 -7.99 7.67 0.02
N TYR A 48 -9.23 8.00 -0.27
CA TYR A 48 -10.25 8.38 0.70
C TYR A 48 -11.44 7.42 0.63
N THR A 49 -12.24 7.34 1.69
CA THR A 49 -13.53 6.64 1.67
C THR A 49 -14.69 7.63 1.72
N SER A 50 -15.76 7.38 0.96
CA SER A 50 -17.04 8.11 1.05
C SER A 50 -18.04 7.45 2.01
N GLU A 51 -17.69 6.28 2.55
CA GLU A 51 -18.54 5.49 3.45
C GLU A 51 -17.77 5.10 4.71
N PHE A 52 -18.51 4.79 5.77
CA PHE A 52 -17.94 4.29 7.02
C PHE A 52 -17.35 2.88 6.81
N ILE A 53 -16.12 2.67 7.26
CA ILE A 53 -15.45 1.36 7.24
C ILE A 53 -15.27 0.86 8.67
N PRO A 54 -15.95 -0.23 9.07
CA PRO A 54 -15.78 -0.82 10.39
C PRO A 54 -14.34 -1.34 10.61
N ARG A 55 -13.86 -1.34 11.86
CA ARG A 55 -12.59 -1.98 12.24
C ARG A 55 -12.54 -3.44 11.80
N GLY A 56 -11.40 -3.88 11.27
CA GLY A 56 -11.15 -5.25 10.83
C GLY A 56 -11.73 -5.58 9.45
N SER A 57 -12.24 -4.59 8.73
CA SER A 57 -12.79 -4.77 7.38
C SER A 57 -11.67 -4.84 6.35
N MET A 58 -11.87 -5.66 5.31
CA MET A 58 -11.06 -5.57 4.11
C MET A 58 -11.34 -4.24 3.42
N VAL A 59 -10.28 -3.46 3.15
CA VAL A 59 -10.40 -2.14 2.52
C VAL A 59 -10.16 -2.23 1.03
N ILE A 60 -8.98 -2.72 0.62
CA ILE A 60 -8.61 -2.85 -0.80
C ILE A 60 -7.40 -3.79 -0.98
N GLU A 61 -7.34 -4.46 -2.13
CA GLU A 61 -6.16 -5.22 -2.57
C GLU A 61 -5.14 -4.31 -3.27
N TYR A 62 -3.86 -4.46 -2.93
CA TYR A 62 -2.76 -3.84 -3.66
C TYR A 62 -2.39 -4.69 -4.88
N VAL A 63 -2.99 -4.35 -6.03
CA VAL A 63 -2.76 -5.07 -7.28
C VAL A 63 -1.67 -4.41 -8.13
N GLY A 64 -0.85 -5.24 -8.77
CA GLY A 64 0.17 -4.84 -9.72
C GLY A 64 0.86 -6.06 -10.36
N GLU A 65 1.93 -5.83 -11.12
CA GLU A 65 2.74 -6.91 -11.67
C GLU A 65 3.70 -7.44 -10.60
N ILE A 66 3.64 -8.75 -10.28
CA ILE A 66 4.63 -9.38 -9.39
C ILE A 66 5.93 -9.59 -10.16
N VAL A 67 7.03 -9.04 -9.66
CA VAL A 67 8.36 -9.10 -10.25
C VAL A 67 9.41 -9.46 -9.21
N GLY A 68 10.52 -10.03 -9.66
CA GLY A 68 11.68 -10.27 -8.80
C GLY A 68 12.53 -9.02 -8.59
N GLN A 69 13.36 -9.00 -7.52
CA GLN A 69 14.22 -7.86 -7.15
C GLN A 69 14.99 -7.27 -8.34
N ARG A 70 15.73 -8.10 -9.08
CA ARG A 70 16.53 -7.65 -10.24
C ARG A 70 15.70 -6.94 -11.33
N VAL A 71 14.43 -7.31 -11.49
CA VAL A 71 13.52 -6.66 -12.44
C VAL A 71 13.03 -5.33 -11.86
N ALA A 72 12.71 -5.29 -10.57
CA ALA A 72 12.33 -4.06 -9.88
C ALA A 72 13.45 -3.01 -9.95
N ASP A 73 14.71 -3.38 -9.69
CA ASP A 73 15.86 -2.46 -9.74
C ASP A 73 16.01 -1.84 -11.14
N LYS A 74 15.87 -2.66 -12.19
CA LYS A 74 15.91 -2.17 -13.58
C LYS A 74 14.77 -1.21 -13.89
N ARG A 75 13.57 -1.52 -13.40
CA ARG A 75 12.37 -0.68 -13.59
C ARG A 75 12.49 0.64 -12.83
N GLU A 76 13.06 0.64 -11.62
CA GLU A 76 13.33 1.86 -10.85
C GLU A 76 14.23 2.82 -11.62
N ILE A 77 15.36 2.33 -12.14
CA ILE A 77 16.29 3.11 -12.96
C ILE A 77 15.57 3.67 -14.19
N GLU A 78 14.74 2.85 -14.85
CA GLU A 78 13.97 3.28 -16.02
C GLU A 78 12.99 4.40 -15.67
N TYR A 79 12.21 4.27 -14.58
CA TYR A 79 11.21 5.26 -14.16
C TYR A 79 11.85 6.57 -13.73
N HIS A 80 12.98 6.53 -13.02
CA HIS A 80 13.71 7.73 -12.63
C HIS A 80 14.44 8.41 -13.80
N SER A 81 14.82 7.66 -14.85
CA SER A 81 15.54 8.24 -15.99
C SER A 81 14.75 9.28 -16.79
N GLY A 82 13.42 9.37 -16.58
CA GLY A 82 12.54 10.30 -17.31
C GLY A 82 12.39 9.98 -18.80
N LYS A 83 13.08 8.94 -19.31
CA LYS A 83 13.02 8.51 -20.73
C LYS A 83 11.62 8.13 -21.18
N ARG A 84 10.74 7.82 -20.24
CA ARG A 84 9.31 7.59 -20.47
C ARG A 84 8.50 8.64 -19.72
N GLN A 85 8.15 9.72 -20.42
CA GLN A 85 7.34 10.85 -19.92
C GLN A 85 6.01 10.46 -19.25
N GLN A 86 5.50 9.27 -19.56
CA GLN A 86 4.30 8.69 -18.94
C GLN A 86 4.46 8.37 -17.44
N TYR A 87 5.69 8.21 -16.93
CA TYR A 87 5.94 7.97 -15.51
C TYR A 87 6.58 9.24 -14.90
N LYS A 88 5.89 9.89 -13.97
CA LYS A 88 6.35 11.13 -13.31
C LYS A 88 7.50 10.90 -12.30
N SER A 89 8.47 10.05 -12.63
CA SER A 89 9.57 9.66 -11.74
C SER A 89 9.12 9.08 -10.39
N VAL A 90 7.91 8.51 -10.31
CA VAL A 90 7.39 7.84 -9.11
C VAL A 90 7.32 6.34 -9.34
N CYS A 91 7.88 5.56 -8.41
CA CYS A 91 7.77 4.10 -8.38
C CYS A 91 6.70 3.70 -7.35
N TYR A 92 5.81 2.80 -7.72
CA TYR A 92 4.79 2.24 -6.82
C TYR A 92 5.11 0.77 -6.55
N PHE A 93 6.10 0.54 -5.70
CA PHE A 93 6.56 -0.80 -5.33
C PHE A 93 6.04 -1.19 -3.95
N PHE A 94 5.58 -2.43 -3.82
CA PHE A 94 5.24 -3.05 -2.54
C PHE A 94 5.98 -4.37 -2.41
N LYS A 95 6.86 -4.48 -1.42
CA LYS A 95 7.60 -5.72 -1.15
C LYS A 95 6.72 -6.78 -0.48
N ILE A 96 6.58 -7.95 -1.10
CA ILE A 96 5.85 -9.10 -0.50
C ILE A 96 6.81 -9.88 0.41
N ASP A 97 7.99 -10.21 -0.11
CA ASP A 97 9.01 -10.94 0.63
C ASP A 97 10.41 -10.60 0.09
N LYS A 98 11.42 -11.40 0.41
CA LYS A 98 12.80 -11.16 -0.02
C LYS A 98 12.99 -11.26 -1.53
N GLU A 99 12.11 -11.98 -2.23
CA GLU A 99 12.26 -12.30 -3.65
C GLU A 99 11.21 -11.60 -4.51
N HIS A 100 10.03 -11.29 -3.96
CA HIS A 100 8.87 -10.82 -4.71
C HIS A 100 8.46 -9.39 -4.34
N ILE A 101 8.24 -8.58 -5.37
CA ILE A 101 7.77 -7.19 -5.29
C ILE A 101 6.56 -7.03 -6.21
N ILE A 102 5.52 -6.34 -5.76
CA ILE A 102 4.42 -5.88 -6.61
C ILE A 102 4.79 -4.51 -7.17
N ASP A 103 4.85 -4.39 -8.49
CA ASP A 103 4.99 -3.13 -9.21
C ASP A 103 3.62 -2.67 -9.74
N ALA A 104 3.07 -1.64 -9.11
CA ALA A 104 1.81 -0.99 -9.48
C ALA A 104 2.01 0.25 -10.37
N THR A 105 3.24 0.52 -10.85
CA THR A 105 3.58 1.75 -11.60
C THR A 105 2.98 1.77 -13.00
N ARG A 106 3.04 0.63 -13.70
CA ARG A 106 2.52 0.50 -15.08
C ARG A 106 1.09 -0.02 -15.12
N LYS A 107 0.80 -1.00 -14.28
CA LYS A 107 -0.50 -1.65 -14.16
C LYS A 107 -0.77 -1.81 -12.67
N GLY A 108 -1.79 -1.14 -12.17
CA GLY A 108 -2.13 -1.20 -10.75
C GLY A 108 -3.49 -0.59 -10.45
N GLY A 109 -3.96 -0.79 -9.23
CA GLY A 109 -5.23 -0.27 -8.74
C GLY A 109 -5.09 1.11 -8.09
N ILE A 110 -6.20 1.62 -7.55
CA ILE A 110 -6.24 2.87 -6.78
C ILE A 110 -5.52 2.77 -5.42
N ALA A 111 -5.25 1.54 -4.94
CA ALA A 111 -4.48 1.29 -3.73
C ALA A 111 -3.04 1.86 -3.76
N ARG A 112 -2.50 2.14 -4.94
CA ARG A 112 -1.18 2.79 -5.09
C ARG A 112 -1.11 4.20 -4.52
N PHE A 113 -2.25 4.82 -4.21
CA PHE A 113 -2.36 6.16 -3.64
C PHE A 113 -2.57 6.14 -2.11
N ILE A 114 -2.50 4.99 -1.46
CA ILE A 114 -2.53 4.94 0.01
C ILE A 114 -1.22 5.48 0.54
N ASN A 115 -1.27 6.58 1.28
CA ASN A 115 -0.09 7.27 1.81
C ASN A 115 0.37 6.69 3.16
N HIS A 116 1.58 7.11 3.54
CA HIS A 116 2.13 6.81 4.84
C HIS A 116 1.50 7.65 5.96
N SER A 117 1.25 7.03 7.11
CA SER A 117 1.07 7.74 8.38
C SER A 117 1.82 7.02 9.50
N CYS A 118 2.42 7.79 10.43
CA CYS A 118 2.99 7.24 11.67
C CYS A 118 1.90 6.86 12.69
N MET A 119 0.66 7.30 12.47
CA MET A 119 -0.55 6.83 13.16
C MET A 119 -1.57 6.39 12.11
N PRO A 120 -1.37 5.21 11.50
CA PRO A 120 -2.20 4.75 10.40
C PRO A 120 -3.59 4.31 10.86
N ASN A 121 -4.51 4.20 9.91
CA ASN A 121 -5.82 3.58 10.13
C ASN A 121 -5.95 2.21 9.48
N CYS A 122 -4.96 1.79 8.69
CA CYS A 122 -4.90 0.48 8.05
C CYS A 122 -3.55 -0.21 8.23
N VAL A 123 -3.58 -1.54 8.13
CA VAL A 123 -2.41 -2.42 8.05
C VAL A 123 -2.44 -3.23 6.76
N ALA A 124 -1.27 -3.44 6.17
CA ALA A 124 -1.12 -4.34 5.03
C ALA A 124 -0.88 -5.77 5.51
N LYS A 125 -1.63 -6.73 4.95
CA LYS A 125 -1.48 -8.16 5.23
C LYS A 125 -1.19 -8.92 3.94
N ILE A 126 -0.30 -9.92 4.03
CA ILE A 126 -0.07 -10.88 2.96
C ILE A 126 -0.96 -12.10 3.22
N ILE A 127 -1.81 -12.42 2.25
CA ILE A 127 -2.68 -13.59 2.29
C ILE A 127 -2.41 -14.49 1.10
N SER A 128 -2.62 -15.79 1.26
CA SER A 128 -2.52 -16.77 0.17
C SER A 128 -3.91 -17.11 -0.36
N VAL A 129 -4.14 -16.90 -1.66
CA VAL A 129 -5.38 -17.23 -2.34
C VAL A 129 -5.03 -18.10 -3.54
N LYS A 130 -5.47 -19.37 -3.54
CA LYS A 130 -5.15 -20.35 -4.59
C LYS A 130 -3.63 -20.45 -4.86
N ASN A 131 -2.83 -20.47 -3.80
CA ASN A 131 -1.35 -20.48 -3.83
C ASN A 131 -0.68 -19.22 -4.41
N GLU A 132 -1.44 -18.15 -4.65
CA GLU A 132 -0.87 -16.83 -4.99
C GLU A 132 -0.87 -15.92 -3.76
N LYS A 133 0.28 -15.29 -3.47
CA LYS A 133 0.38 -14.26 -2.43
C LYS A 133 -0.29 -12.97 -2.92
N LYS A 134 -1.18 -12.41 -2.12
CA LYS A 134 -1.84 -11.13 -2.34
C LYS A 134 -1.56 -10.20 -1.16
N VAL A 135 -1.43 -8.90 -1.44
CA VAL A 135 -1.32 -7.86 -0.42
C VAL A 135 -2.67 -7.18 -0.29
N VAL A 136 -3.22 -7.16 0.92
CA VAL A 136 -4.56 -6.61 1.20
C VAL A 136 -4.49 -5.70 2.41
N PHE A 137 -5.12 -4.53 2.30
CA PHE A 137 -5.26 -3.58 3.40
C PHE A 137 -6.49 -3.90 4.24
N PHE A 138 -6.32 -3.87 5.55
CA PHE A 138 -7.39 -4.02 6.54
C PHE A 138 -7.43 -2.81 7.45
N SER A 139 -8.62 -2.37 7.83
CA SER A 139 -8.80 -1.30 8.80
C SER A 139 -8.41 -1.76 10.21
N GLU A 140 -7.60 -0.98 10.91
CA GLU A 140 -7.19 -1.25 12.30
C GLU A 140 -8.10 -0.57 13.33
N ARG A 141 -8.87 0.42 12.87
CA ARG A 141 -9.92 1.11 13.63
C ARG A 141 -11.12 1.39 12.72
N HIS A 142 -12.18 1.96 13.28
CA HIS A 142 -13.25 2.56 12.48
C HIS A 142 -12.68 3.72 11.67
N ILE A 143 -13.12 3.85 10.42
CA ILE A 143 -12.72 4.91 9.49
C ILE A 143 -13.99 5.61 9.03
N ASP A 144 -14.09 6.91 9.31
CA ASP A 144 -15.25 7.72 8.97
C ASP A 144 -15.21 8.20 7.51
N PRO A 145 -16.38 8.51 6.90
CA PRO A 145 -16.44 9.14 5.59
C PRO A 145 -15.57 10.40 5.52
N GLY A 146 -14.79 10.54 4.45
CA GLY A 146 -13.88 11.65 4.21
C GLY A 146 -12.47 11.48 4.81
N GLU A 147 -12.23 10.41 5.58
CA GLU A 147 -10.87 10.12 6.07
C GLU A 147 -9.96 9.57 4.96
N GLU A 148 -8.67 9.93 5.02
CA GLU A 148 -7.63 9.36 4.16
C GLU A 148 -7.21 7.98 4.70
N ILE A 149 -7.22 6.97 3.83
CA ILE A 149 -6.70 5.64 4.10
C ILE A 149 -5.17 5.73 4.11
N THR A 150 -4.56 5.30 5.22
CA THR A 150 -3.11 5.36 5.43
C THR A 150 -2.59 4.10 6.10
N TYR A 151 -1.32 3.76 5.85
CA TYR A 151 -0.64 2.65 6.51
C TYR A 151 0.80 3.03 6.91
N ASP A 152 1.39 2.27 7.83
CA ASP A 152 2.81 2.41 8.12
C ASP A 152 3.63 1.73 7.02
N TYR A 153 4.51 2.48 6.35
CA TYR A 153 5.33 1.96 5.27
C TYR A 153 6.44 1.03 5.78
N HIS A 154 6.75 1.10 7.08
CA HIS A 154 7.79 0.29 7.73
C HIS A 154 9.12 0.32 6.98
N PHE A 155 9.56 1.49 6.50
CA PHE A 155 10.91 1.61 5.96
C PHE A 155 11.93 1.12 6.97
N ASN A 156 12.93 0.41 6.48
CA ASN A 156 14.06 -0.02 7.30
C ASN A 156 14.80 1.23 7.79
N GLN A 157 14.75 1.47 9.10
CA GLN A 157 15.44 2.60 9.72
C GLN A 157 16.97 2.46 9.68
N GLU A 158 17.45 1.25 9.39
CA GLU A 158 18.87 0.91 9.24
C GLU A 158 19.40 1.23 7.83
N ASP A 159 18.55 1.61 6.88
CA ASP A 159 19.04 2.06 5.57
C ASP A 159 19.75 3.42 5.76
N GLU A 160 21.09 3.41 5.74
CA GLU A 160 22.00 4.57 5.84
C GLU A 160 21.85 5.59 4.68
N GLY A 161 20.76 5.51 3.93
CA GLY A 161 20.44 6.40 2.82
C GLY A 161 19.95 7.79 3.26
N GLU A 162 19.60 8.60 2.26
CA GLU A 162 19.01 9.91 2.47
C GLU A 162 17.73 9.81 3.31
N ARG A 163 17.63 10.61 4.37
CA ARG A 163 16.43 10.68 5.20
C ARG A 163 15.29 11.32 4.42
N ILE A 164 14.19 10.61 4.28
CA ILE A 164 13.02 11.09 3.54
C ILE A 164 12.04 11.73 4.52
N PRO A 165 11.75 13.04 4.42
CA PRO A 165 10.84 13.70 5.36
C PRO A 165 9.43 13.09 5.34
N CYS A 166 8.87 12.90 6.52
CA CYS A 166 7.50 12.45 6.71
C CYS A 166 6.55 13.66 6.89
N PHE A 167 5.54 13.74 6.03
CA PHE A 167 4.54 14.81 6.04
C PHE A 167 3.17 14.35 6.53
N CYS A 168 3.08 13.24 7.27
CA CYS A 168 1.79 12.69 7.72
C CYS A 168 1.06 13.56 8.74
N ARG A 169 1.77 14.47 9.42
CA ARG A 169 1.24 15.40 10.44
C ARG A 169 0.52 14.74 11.62
N SER A 170 0.70 13.43 11.82
CA SER A 170 0.18 12.75 13.01
C SER A 170 0.82 13.31 14.28
N PHE A 171 0.10 13.27 15.40
CA PHE A 171 0.60 13.76 16.69
C PHE A 171 1.93 13.10 17.11
N SER A 172 2.10 11.81 16.83
CA SER A 172 3.34 11.06 17.08
C SER A 172 4.16 10.81 15.80
N CYS A 173 4.27 11.81 14.93
CA CYS A 173 5.04 11.69 13.68
C CYS A 173 6.54 11.43 13.98
N ARG A 174 7.13 10.45 13.29
CA ARG A 174 8.56 10.10 13.38
C ARG A 174 9.48 11.06 12.62
N GLN A 175 8.93 12.12 12.02
CA GLN A 175 9.61 13.13 11.19
C GLN A 175 10.21 12.63 9.88
N TYR A 176 10.59 11.36 9.78
CA TYR A 176 11.13 10.73 8.59
C TYR A 176 10.41 9.40 8.30
N LEU A 177 10.42 8.99 7.03
CA LEU A 177 9.84 7.73 6.60
C LEU A 177 10.74 6.55 6.98
N ASN A 178 12.04 6.68 6.72
CA ASN A 178 13.15 5.82 7.16
C ASN A 178 13.81 6.38 8.43
#